data_AF-A0AAW2XZ60-F1
#
_entry.id   AF-A0AAW2XZ60-F1
#
_cell.length_a   1.000
_cell.length_b   1.000
_cell.length_c   1.000
_cell.angle_alpha   90.00
_cell.angle_beta   90.00
_cell.angle_gamma   90.00
#
_symmetry.space_group_name_H-M   'P 1'
#
loop_
_entity.id
_entity.type
_entity.pdbx_description
1 polymer ?
#
loop_
_entity_poly.entity_id
_entity_poly.type
_entity_poly.pdbx_seq_one_letter_code
_entity_poly.pdbx_strand_id
1 'polypeptide(L)'
;MVKRSKKSKSKRVPLRKKYKIIRKVKEHHKKKAKEAKKLGLDKKPKVEKDPGIPNDWPFKEQELKALEARRQRAIQELEEKKAARKERRPAGEERVTEDSTPTTRNRDHSERAFYKELVKVVEASDVILEVLDARDPLGTRCVDMEKMVMKSGADKHLVLLLNKIDLVPREAVEKWLKYLREELPTVAFKCSTQEQRSNLGGNLAQRLGRQGMLARETTFFKQVTVLGLKL
;
A
#
# COMPACT_ATOMS: atom_id res chain seq x y z
N MET A 1 -9.06 -27.74 -70.63
CA MET A 1 -9.79 -26.90 -69.64
C MET A 1 -9.04 -26.87 -68.31
N VAL A 2 -8.46 -25.73 -67.93
CA VAL A 2 -7.75 -25.60 -66.64
C VAL A 2 -8.77 -25.46 -65.52
N LYS A 3 -8.83 -26.44 -64.59
CA LYS A 3 -9.73 -26.40 -63.43
C LYS A 3 -9.30 -25.25 -62.49
N ARG A 4 -10.12 -24.19 -62.41
CA ARG A 4 -9.93 -23.07 -61.46
C ARG A 4 -9.84 -23.63 -60.02
N SER A 5 -8.78 -23.26 -59.29
CA SER A 5 -8.62 -23.69 -57.90
C SER A 5 -9.76 -23.13 -57.04
N LYS A 6 -10.32 -23.97 -56.16
CA LYS A 6 -11.38 -23.56 -55.24
C LYS A 6 -10.77 -22.57 -54.24
N LYS A 7 -11.33 -21.36 -54.14
CA LYS A 7 -10.85 -20.29 -53.24
C LYS A 7 -10.58 -20.84 -51.82
N SER A 8 -9.35 -20.71 -51.33
CA SER A 8 -8.97 -21.13 -49.98
C SER A 8 -9.66 -20.26 -48.92
N LYS A 9 -10.11 -20.86 -47.82
CA LYS A 9 -10.68 -20.10 -46.70
C LYS A 9 -9.62 -19.21 -46.06
N SER A 10 -9.97 -17.96 -45.79
CA SER A 10 -9.08 -17.03 -45.09
C SER A 10 -8.82 -17.48 -43.66
N LYS A 11 -7.56 -17.41 -43.21
CA LYS A 11 -7.16 -17.61 -41.81
C LYS A 11 -7.51 -16.39 -40.92
N ARG A 12 -7.98 -15.28 -41.50
CA ARG A 12 -8.33 -14.05 -40.77
C ARG A 12 -9.55 -14.30 -39.88
N VAL A 13 -9.40 -14.05 -38.59
CA VAL A 13 -10.49 -14.16 -37.62
C VAL A 13 -11.16 -12.78 -37.46
N PRO A 14 -12.46 -12.62 -37.80
CA PRO A 14 -13.18 -11.40 -37.51
C PRO A 14 -13.31 -11.17 -36.00
N LEU A 15 -13.30 -9.90 -35.57
CA LEU A 15 -13.32 -9.51 -34.15
C LEU A 15 -14.49 -10.15 -33.39
N ARG A 16 -15.68 -10.21 -33.98
CA ARG A 16 -16.85 -10.90 -33.42
C ARG A 16 -16.56 -12.35 -33.03
N LYS A 17 -15.80 -13.10 -33.86
CA LYS A 17 -15.40 -14.49 -33.55
C LYS A 17 -14.35 -14.53 -32.44
N LYS A 18 -13.36 -13.62 -32.46
CA LYS A 18 -12.34 -13.51 -31.41
C LYS A 18 -12.96 -13.31 -30.02
N TYR A 19 -13.83 -12.31 -29.87
CA TYR A 19 -14.50 -12.03 -28.59
C TYR A 19 -15.46 -13.15 -28.16
N LYS A 20 -16.15 -13.80 -29.12
CA LYS A 20 -16.98 -14.98 -28.83
C LYS A 20 -16.14 -16.16 -28.29
N ILE A 21 -14.96 -16.40 -28.85
CA ILE A 21 -14.04 -17.45 -28.37
C ILE A 21 -13.55 -17.11 -26.96
N ILE A 22 -13.08 -15.88 -26.73
CA ILE A 22 -12.60 -15.45 -25.41
C ILE A 22 -13.68 -15.63 -24.35
N ARG A 23 -14.92 -15.21 -24.63
CA ARG A 23 -16.05 -15.39 -23.72
C ARG A 23 -16.33 -16.87 -23.42
N LYS A 24 -16.37 -17.72 -24.46
CA LYS A 24 -16.57 -19.18 -24.29
C LYS A 24 -15.47 -19.84 -23.46
N VAL A 25 -14.20 -19.48 -23.70
CA VAL A 25 -13.06 -19.99 -22.93
C VAL A 25 -13.16 -19.57 -21.47
N LYS A 26 -13.49 -18.30 -21.22
CA LYS A 26 -13.70 -17.77 -19.86
C LYS A 26 -14.84 -18.50 -19.14
N GLU A 27 -15.97 -18.71 -19.81
CA GLU A 27 -17.11 -19.45 -19.26
C GLU A 27 -16.76 -20.92 -18.96
N HIS A 28 -16.01 -21.57 -19.86
CA HIS A 28 -15.54 -22.94 -19.67
C HIS A 28 -14.54 -23.07 -18.49
N HIS A 29 -13.57 -22.16 -18.36
CA HIS A 29 -12.66 -22.14 -17.20
C HIS A 29 -13.42 -21.89 -15.89
N LYS A 30 -14.42 -20.99 -15.91
CA LYS A 30 -15.28 -20.74 -14.75
C LYS A 30 -16.08 -21.99 -14.36
N LYS A 31 -16.58 -22.76 -15.33
CA LYS A 31 -17.27 -24.03 -15.09
C LYS A 31 -16.33 -25.09 -14.52
N LYS A 32 -15.16 -25.31 -15.13
CA LYS A 32 -14.13 -26.24 -14.64
C LYS A 32 -13.69 -25.92 -13.22
N ALA A 33 -13.51 -24.65 -12.89
CA ALA A 33 -13.15 -24.23 -11.53
C ALA A 33 -14.27 -24.54 -10.52
N LYS A 34 -15.55 -24.34 -10.88
CA LYS A 34 -16.68 -24.71 -10.03
C LYS A 34 -16.81 -26.22 -9.84
N GLU A 35 -16.57 -26.99 -10.89
CA GLU A 35 -16.60 -28.46 -10.83
C GLU A 35 -15.44 -29.00 -9.99
N ALA A 36 -14.22 -28.46 -10.14
CA ALA A 36 -13.07 -28.81 -9.31
C ALA A 36 -13.32 -28.51 -7.82
N LYS A 37 -13.94 -27.36 -7.52
CA LYS A 37 -14.40 -27.00 -6.18
C LYS A 37 -15.43 -27.99 -5.62
N LYS A 38 -16.44 -28.36 -6.44
CA LYS A 38 -17.49 -29.33 -6.05
C LYS A 38 -16.93 -30.73 -5.80
N LEU A 39 -15.91 -31.14 -6.56
CA LEU A 39 -15.20 -32.40 -6.40
C LEU A 39 -14.18 -32.38 -5.24
N GLY A 40 -14.04 -31.26 -4.52
CA GLY A 40 -13.12 -31.15 -3.39
C GLY A 40 -11.64 -31.29 -3.76
N LEU A 41 -11.29 -31.01 -5.02
CA LEU A 41 -9.92 -31.06 -5.55
C LEU A 41 -9.09 -29.83 -5.16
N ASP A 42 -9.64 -28.88 -4.40
CA ASP A 42 -8.89 -27.78 -3.76
C ASP A 42 -8.03 -28.23 -2.57
N LYS A 43 -7.79 -29.55 -2.44
CA LYS A 43 -6.73 -30.04 -1.55
C LYS A 43 -5.40 -29.61 -2.18
N LYS A 44 -4.55 -29.01 -1.33
CA LYS A 44 -3.17 -28.55 -1.62
C LYS A 44 -2.54 -29.36 -2.76
N PRO A 45 -1.88 -28.72 -3.75
CA PRO A 45 -1.24 -29.44 -4.84
C PRO A 45 -0.46 -30.61 -4.23
N LYS A 46 -0.81 -31.83 -4.63
CA LYS A 46 -0.12 -33.04 -4.20
C LYS A 46 1.35 -32.74 -4.50
N VAL A 47 2.18 -32.64 -3.47
CA VAL A 47 3.62 -32.44 -3.65
C VAL A 47 4.03 -33.48 -4.67
N GLU A 48 4.52 -33.02 -5.83
CA GLU A 48 4.96 -33.90 -6.90
C GLU A 48 5.95 -34.85 -6.27
N LYS A 49 5.58 -36.13 -6.21
CA LYS A 49 6.42 -37.14 -5.58
C LYS A 49 7.60 -37.29 -6.51
N ASP A 50 8.75 -36.83 -6.05
CA ASP A 50 10.02 -37.04 -6.74
C ASP A 50 10.12 -38.55 -7.05
N PRO A 51 10.28 -38.95 -8.32
CA PRO A 51 10.40 -40.36 -8.70
C PRO A 51 11.57 -41.06 -7.98
N GLY A 52 12.42 -40.33 -7.27
CA GLY A 52 13.41 -40.86 -6.36
C GLY A 52 14.55 -41.52 -7.11
N ILE A 53 15.60 -41.89 -6.37
CA ILE A 53 16.78 -42.52 -6.97
C ILE A 53 16.41 -43.96 -7.34
N PRO A 54 16.49 -44.34 -8.63
CA PRO A 54 16.22 -45.69 -9.08
C PRO A 54 17.08 -46.74 -8.36
N ASN A 55 16.58 -47.96 -8.21
CA ASN A 55 17.23 -48.98 -7.38
C ASN A 55 18.56 -49.50 -7.93
N ASP A 56 18.75 -49.44 -9.24
CA ASP A 56 19.95 -49.96 -9.92
C ASP A 56 21.15 -49.00 -9.85
N TRP A 57 21.04 -47.91 -9.09
CA TRP A 57 22.10 -46.91 -8.99
C TRP A 57 23.23 -47.42 -8.07
N PRO A 58 24.45 -47.65 -8.58
CA PRO A 58 25.54 -48.30 -7.83
C PRO A 58 26.03 -47.51 -6.61
N PHE A 59 25.73 -46.21 -6.52
CA PHE A 59 26.08 -45.35 -5.38
C PHE A 59 24.86 -44.89 -4.57
N LYS A 60 23.74 -45.63 -4.66
CA LYS A 60 22.47 -45.24 -4.03
C LYS A 60 22.61 -45.03 -2.52
N GLU A 61 23.37 -45.87 -1.83
CA GLU A 61 23.60 -45.77 -0.39
C GLU A 61 24.42 -44.54 0.01
N GLN A 62 25.47 -44.23 -0.76
CA GLN A 62 26.31 -43.05 -0.52
C GLN A 62 25.51 -41.76 -0.75
N GLU A 63 24.69 -41.74 -1.80
CA GLU A 63 23.84 -40.60 -2.13
C GLU A 63 22.71 -40.42 -1.09
N LEU A 64 22.12 -41.52 -0.61
CA LEU A 64 21.10 -41.46 0.45
C LEU A 64 21.68 -40.89 1.75
N LYS A 65 22.87 -41.33 2.13
CA LYS A 65 23.59 -40.85 3.32
C LYS A 65 23.98 -39.36 3.20
N ALA A 66 24.40 -38.93 2.01
CA ALA A 66 24.70 -37.52 1.73
C ALA A 66 23.45 -36.63 1.78
N LEU A 67 22.33 -37.12 1.24
CA LEU A 67 21.03 -36.43 1.29
C LEU A 67 20.48 -36.33 2.71
N GLU A 68 20.59 -37.39 3.51
CA GLU A 68 20.21 -37.39 4.93
C GLU A 68 21.05 -36.41 5.74
N ALA A 69 22.38 -36.43 5.57
CA ALA A 69 23.27 -35.46 6.20
C ALA A 69 22.91 -34.02 5.82
N ARG A 70 22.57 -33.78 4.54
CA ARG A 70 22.14 -32.46 4.06
C ARG A 70 20.80 -32.04 4.68
N ARG A 71 19.84 -32.96 4.82
CA ARG A 71 18.55 -32.71 5.50
C ARG A 71 18.76 -32.41 6.99
N GLN A 72 19.58 -33.19 7.68
CA GLN A 72 19.87 -33.00 9.11
C GLN A 72 20.53 -31.64 9.37
N ARG A 73 21.54 -31.26 8.55
CA ARG A 73 22.16 -29.93 8.63
C ARG A 73 21.15 -28.81 8.41
N ALA A 74 20.27 -28.95 7.42
CA ALA A 74 19.24 -27.94 7.14
C ALA A 74 18.21 -27.82 8.28
N ILE A 75 17.87 -28.92 8.96
CA ILE A 75 16.97 -28.90 10.13
C ILE A 75 17.66 -28.21 11.31
N GLN A 76 18.91 -28.59 11.61
CA GLN A 76 19.70 -27.99 12.70
C GLN A 76 19.88 -26.48 12.51
N GLU A 77 20.28 -26.03 11.32
CA GLU A 77 20.44 -24.61 11.01
C GLU A 77 19.12 -23.84 11.18
N LEU A 78 17.99 -24.47 10.87
CA LEU A 78 16.67 -23.84 10.98
C LEU A 78 16.19 -23.79 12.44
N GLU A 79 16.54 -24.76 13.27
CA GLU A 79 16.34 -24.75 14.72
C GLU A 79 17.22 -23.70 15.40
N GLU A 80 18.50 -23.61 15.05
CA GLU A 80 19.43 -22.59 15.54
C GLU A 80 18.95 -21.17 15.17
N LYS A 81 18.52 -20.96 13.92
CA LYS A 81 17.93 -19.68 13.49
C LYS A 81 16.63 -19.34 14.24
N LYS A 82 15.81 -20.35 14.57
CA LYS A 82 14.60 -20.14 15.40
C LYS A 82 14.95 -19.82 16.85
N ALA A 83 15.95 -20.49 17.42
CA ALA A 83 16.44 -20.24 18.77
C ALA A 83 17.05 -18.84 18.90
N ALA A 84 17.96 -18.47 17.99
CA ALA A 84 18.55 -17.13 17.93
C ALA A 84 17.50 -16.02 17.75
N ARG A 85 16.44 -16.28 16.96
CA ARG A 85 15.32 -15.34 16.83
C ARG A 85 14.46 -15.25 18.09
N LYS A 86 14.35 -16.34 18.88
CA LYS A 86 13.64 -16.36 20.17
C LYS A 86 14.44 -15.61 21.24
N GLU A 87 15.77 -15.75 21.28
CA GLU A 87 16.63 -15.04 22.23
C GLU A 87 16.78 -13.55 21.91
N ARG A 88 16.78 -13.16 20.63
CA ARG A 88 16.78 -11.73 20.23
C ARG A 88 15.46 -11.01 20.47
N ARG A 89 14.41 -11.69 20.96
CA ARG A 89 13.17 -11.05 21.40
C ARG A 89 13.33 -10.70 22.88
N PRO A 90 13.42 -9.41 23.26
CA PRO A 90 13.43 -9.05 24.68
C PRO A 90 12.14 -9.52 25.35
N ALA A 91 12.27 -10.09 26.54
CA ALA A 91 11.15 -10.50 27.40
C ALA A 91 10.37 -9.24 27.83
N GLY A 92 9.38 -8.85 27.03
CA GLY A 92 8.59 -7.63 27.28
C GLY A 92 7.56 -7.25 26.22
N GLU A 93 7.57 -7.84 25.01
CA GLU A 93 6.43 -7.72 24.08
C GLU A 93 5.57 -8.99 24.14
N GLU A 94 4.60 -9.03 25.05
CA GLU A 94 3.39 -9.83 24.86
C GLU A 94 2.63 -9.25 23.65
N ARG A 95 2.86 -9.81 22.47
CA ARG A 95 1.93 -9.64 21.34
C ARG A 95 1.01 -10.86 21.29
N VAL A 96 -0.21 -10.62 21.75
CA VAL A 96 -1.48 -11.29 21.43
C VAL A 96 -1.31 -12.41 20.40
N THR A 97 -1.16 -13.63 20.90
CA THR A 97 -1.39 -14.84 20.12
C THR A 97 -2.89 -15.08 20.09
N GLU A 98 -3.56 -14.57 19.06
CA GLU A 98 -4.88 -15.10 18.67
C GLU A 98 -4.85 -15.63 17.25
N ASP A 99 -5.05 -16.94 17.22
CA ASP A 99 -5.58 -17.84 16.21
C ASP A 99 -5.17 -17.70 14.73
N SER A 100 -4.50 -18.75 14.28
CA SER A 100 -4.04 -18.96 12.92
C SER A 100 -5.12 -19.60 12.05
N THR A 101 -5.81 -18.80 11.25
CA THR A 101 -6.40 -19.28 9.99
C THR A 101 -5.36 -19.16 8.86
N PRO A 102 -5.14 -20.20 8.01
CA PRO A 102 -4.01 -20.24 7.08
C PRO A 102 -4.24 -19.48 5.76
N THR A 103 -5.15 -18.48 5.74
CA THR A 103 -5.57 -17.74 4.55
C THR A 103 -5.00 -16.33 4.42
N THR A 104 -4.30 -15.81 5.44
CA THR A 104 -3.84 -14.40 5.51
C THR A 104 -2.36 -14.17 5.22
N ARG A 105 -1.54 -15.23 5.04
CA ARG A 105 -0.07 -15.09 4.91
C ARG A 105 0.41 -14.20 3.75
N ASN A 106 -0.40 -14.01 2.70
CA ASN A 106 0.00 -13.20 1.55
C ASN A 106 -0.36 -11.70 1.71
N ARG A 107 -1.31 -11.37 2.59
CA ARG A 107 -1.74 -10.00 2.87
C ARG A 107 -0.81 -9.32 3.88
N ASP A 108 -0.27 -10.09 4.81
CA ASP A 108 0.65 -9.61 5.84
C ASP A 108 2.00 -9.14 5.26
N HIS A 109 2.44 -9.70 4.13
CA HIS A 109 3.69 -9.28 3.48
C HIS A 109 3.58 -7.86 2.91
N SER A 110 2.43 -7.51 2.31
CA SER A 110 2.19 -6.16 1.78
C SER A 110 2.02 -5.12 2.88
N GLU A 111 1.27 -5.43 3.94
CA GLU A 111 1.04 -4.50 5.04
C GLU A 111 2.36 -4.18 5.76
N ARG A 112 3.19 -5.20 6.00
CA ARG A 112 4.50 -5.03 6.65
C ARG A 112 5.50 -4.27 5.80
N ALA A 113 5.44 -4.39 4.47
CA ALA A 113 6.24 -3.58 3.56
C ALA A 113 5.80 -2.11 3.59
N PHE A 114 4.49 -1.85 3.62
CA PHE A 114 3.93 -0.50 3.73
C PHE A 114 4.36 0.19 5.04
N TYR A 115 4.24 -0.48 6.18
CA TYR A 115 4.71 0.08 7.46
C TYR A 115 6.20 0.40 7.45
N LYS A 116 7.02 -0.44 6.79
CA LYS A 116 8.46 -0.18 6.67
C LYS A 116 8.76 1.07 5.84
N GLU A 117 7.96 1.33 4.82
CA GLU A 117 8.08 2.55 4.01
C GLU A 117 7.59 3.77 4.79
N LEU A 118 6.44 3.66 5.47
CA LEU A 118 5.88 4.72 6.31
C LEU A 118 6.88 5.18 7.38
N VAL A 119 7.52 4.25 8.09
CA VAL A 119 8.54 4.58 9.11
C VAL A 119 9.69 5.37 8.51
N LYS A 120 10.18 5.00 7.32
CA LYS A 120 11.24 5.77 6.64
C LYS A 120 10.80 7.18 6.27
N VAL A 121 9.57 7.33 5.78
CA VAL A 121 9.02 8.66 5.45
C VAL A 121 8.91 9.52 6.71
N VAL A 122 8.42 8.93 7.81
CA VAL A 122 8.32 9.61 9.10
C VAL A 122 9.69 9.98 9.64
N GLU A 123 10.71 9.15 9.48
CA GLU A 123 12.10 9.44 9.88
C GLU A 123 12.73 10.58 9.08
N ALA A 124 12.46 10.64 7.77
CA ALA A 124 13.03 11.63 6.87
C ALA A 124 12.31 12.99 6.87
N SER A 125 11.14 13.09 7.52
CA SER A 125 10.29 14.30 7.48
C SER A 125 10.28 15.03 8.82
N ASP A 126 10.47 16.35 8.77
CA ASP A 126 10.31 17.23 9.94
C ASP A 126 8.82 17.60 10.18
N VAL A 127 8.06 17.75 9.10
CA VAL A 127 6.65 18.14 9.13
C VAL A 127 5.82 17.13 8.34
N ILE A 128 4.74 16.64 8.96
CA ILE A 128 3.81 15.67 8.38
C ILE A 128 2.42 16.29 8.31
N LEU A 129 1.80 16.19 7.13
CA LEU A 129 0.45 16.67 6.86
C LEU A 129 -0.50 15.48 6.75
N GLU A 130 -1.47 15.40 7.66
CA GLU A 130 -2.55 14.42 7.57
C GLU A 130 -3.77 15.04 6.89
N VAL A 131 -4.12 14.51 5.72
CA VAL A 131 -5.20 15.08 4.90
C VAL A 131 -6.53 14.41 5.26
N LEU A 132 -7.48 15.20 5.75
CA LEU A 132 -8.82 14.80 6.14
C LEU A 132 -9.86 15.27 5.10
N ASP A 133 -10.95 14.52 4.90
CA ASP A 133 -12.09 14.98 4.08
C ASP A 133 -13.07 15.79 4.95
N ALA A 134 -13.41 17.02 4.56
CA ALA A 134 -14.27 17.91 5.35
C ALA A 134 -15.67 17.34 5.64
N ARG A 135 -16.14 16.36 4.85
CA ARG A 135 -17.44 15.70 5.06
C ARG A 135 -17.42 14.68 6.20
N ASP A 136 -16.28 14.02 6.40
CA ASP A 136 -16.09 13.02 7.45
C ASP A 136 -14.62 13.03 7.94
N PRO A 137 -14.24 14.05 8.72
CA PRO A 137 -12.86 14.18 9.20
C PRO A 137 -12.48 13.10 10.21
N LEU A 138 -13.44 12.56 10.97
CA LEU A 138 -13.16 11.50 11.93
C LEU A 138 -12.97 10.14 11.27
N GLY A 139 -13.75 9.82 10.24
CA GLY A 139 -13.60 8.56 9.49
C GLY A 139 -12.34 8.49 8.62
N THR A 140 -11.78 9.65 8.25
CA THR A 140 -10.54 9.73 7.47
C THR A 140 -9.27 9.93 8.31
N ARG A 141 -9.42 10.02 9.64
CA ARG A 141 -8.32 10.25 10.58
C ARG A 141 -7.74 8.93 11.11
N CYS A 142 -6.42 8.87 11.27
CA CYS A 142 -5.71 7.68 11.74
C CYS A 142 -4.90 7.95 13.02
N VAL A 143 -5.57 7.84 14.18
CA VAL A 143 -4.98 8.09 15.51
C VAL A 143 -3.73 7.23 15.79
N ASP A 144 -3.68 6.01 15.27
CA ASP A 144 -2.53 5.12 15.47
C ASP A 144 -1.27 5.66 14.75
N MET A 145 -1.45 6.28 13.58
CA MET A 145 -0.37 6.94 12.87
C MET A 145 0.10 8.19 13.63
N GLU A 146 -0.82 8.99 14.18
CA GLU A 146 -0.48 10.17 14.98
C GLU A 146 0.36 9.79 16.20
N LYS A 147 -0.06 8.76 16.95
CA LYS A 147 0.69 8.23 18.09
C LYS A 147 2.06 7.71 17.69
N MET A 148 2.19 7.07 16.53
CA MET A 148 3.47 6.58 16.02
C MET A 148 4.41 7.74 15.69
N VAL A 149 3.91 8.80 15.05
CA VAL A 149 4.68 10.01 14.73
C VAL A 149 5.13 10.70 16.01
N MET A 150 4.23 10.90 16.98
CA MET A 150 4.54 11.51 18.29
C MET A 150 5.59 10.71 19.07
N LYS A 151 5.57 9.36 18.99
CA LYS A 151 6.58 8.50 19.62
C LYS A 151 7.94 8.54 18.93
N SER A 152 7.97 8.88 17.64
CA SER A 152 9.17 8.81 16.80
C SER A 152 10.11 10.01 17.01
N GLY A 153 9.66 11.09 17.65
CA GLY A 153 10.50 12.24 18.02
C GLY A 153 9.68 13.48 18.35
N ALA A 154 10.12 14.26 19.35
CA ALA A 154 9.45 15.48 19.81
C ALA A 154 9.55 16.65 18.81
N ASP A 155 10.53 16.60 17.91
CA ASP A 155 10.80 17.67 16.93
C ASP A 155 9.92 17.56 15.68
N LYS A 156 9.12 16.48 15.55
CA LYS A 156 8.27 16.26 14.39
C LYS A 156 6.93 16.94 14.58
N HIS A 157 6.55 17.76 13.60
CA HIS A 157 5.29 18.48 13.64
C HIS A 157 4.23 17.75 12.81
N LEU A 158 3.09 17.45 13.44
CA LEU A 158 1.92 16.89 12.78
C LEU A 158 0.85 17.98 12.63
N VAL A 159 0.37 18.19 11.40
CA VAL A 159 -0.65 19.19 11.07
C VAL A 159 -1.78 18.54 10.30
N LEU A 160 -3.02 18.79 10.73
CA LEU A 160 -4.23 18.30 10.05
C LEU A 160 -4.62 19.26 8.92
N LEU A 161 -4.88 18.71 7.73
CA LEU A 161 -5.33 19.44 6.55
C LEU A 161 -6.74 19.03 6.17
N LEU A 162 -7.72 19.88 6.47
CA LEU A 162 -9.12 19.64 6.14
C LEU A 162 -9.39 20.01 4.68
N ASN A 163 -9.49 19.01 3.81
CA ASN A 163 -9.64 19.17 2.36
C ASN A 163 -11.11 19.09 1.91
N LYS A 164 -11.41 19.63 0.72
CA LYS A 164 -12.74 19.67 0.08
C LYS A 164 -13.79 20.46 0.89
N ILE A 165 -13.35 21.54 1.53
CA ILE A 165 -14.24 22.42 2.33
C ILE A 165 -15.37 23.05 1.50
N ASP A 166 -15.24 23.07 0.18
CA ASP A 166 -16.27 23.54 -0.75
C ASP A 166 -17.52 22.66 -0.77
N LEU A 167 -17.42 21.39 -0.37
CA LEU A 167 -18.54 20.45 -0.35
C LEU A 167 -19.39 20.54 0.93
N VAL A 168 -18.96 21.35 1.90
CA VAL A 168 -19.56 21.43 3.23
C VAL A 168 -19.90 22.89 3.54
N PRO A 169 -21.07 23.18 4.14
CA PRO A 169 -21.41 24.54 4.56
C PRO A 169 -20.33 25.14 5.46
N ARG A 170 -20.08 26.44 5.30
CA ARG A 170 -19.04 27.17 6.05
C ARG A 170 -19.17 26.98 7.56
N GLU A 171 -20.38 27.00 8.10
CA GLU A 171 -20.66 26.81 9.53
C GLU A 171 -20.18 25.44 10.04
N ALA A 172 -20.33 24.39 9.24
CA ALA A 172 -19.86 23.05 9.61
C ALA A 172 -18.34 22.96 9.54
N VAL A 173 -17.69 23.62 8.56
CA VAL A 173 -16.23 23.72 8.49
C VAL A 173 -15.67 24.46 9.70
N GLU A 174 -16.29 25.56 10.13
CA GLU A 174 -15.87 26.31 11.32
C GLU A 174 -16.00 25.48 12.60
N LYS A 175 -17.08 24.69 12.74
CA LYS A 175 -17.25 23.74 13.85
C LYS A 175 -16.15 22.67 13.84
N TRP A 176 -15.84 22.10 12.67
CA TRP A 176 -14.76 21.11 12.55
C TRP A 176 -13.40 21.69 12.86
N LEU A 177 -13.09 22.90 12.38
CA LEU A 177 -11.85 23.59 12.71
C LEU A 177 -11.73 23.85 14.20
N LYS A 178 -12.82 24.25 14.88
CA LYS A 178 -12.82 24.45 16.33
C LYS A 178 -12.51 23.13 17.05
N TYR A 179 -13.23 22.07 16.71
CA TYR A 179 -13.06 20.74 17.32
C TYR A 179 -11.66 20.17 17.11
N LEU A 180 -11.15 20.15 15.88
CA LEU A 180 -9.86 19.53 15.57
C LEU A 180 -8.66 20.32 16.13
N ARG A 181 -8.78 21.66 16.26
CA ARG A 181 -7.75 22.52 16.86
C ARG A 181 -7.59 22.34 18.36
N GLU A 182 -8.53 21.69 19.04
CA GLU A 182 -8.35 21.30 20.45
C GLU A 182 -7.27 20.23 20.60
N GLU A 183 -7.05 19.41 19.57
CA GLU A 183 -6.09 18.31 19.59
C GLU A 183 -4.82 18.62 18.79
N LEU A 184 -4.97 19.06 17.54
CA LEU A 184 -3.84 19.26 16.61
C LEU A 184 -4.02 20.52 15.75
N PRO A 185 -2.92 21.20 15.38
CA PRO A 185 -3.00 22.33 14.46
C PRO A 185 -3.72 21.93 13.16
N THR A 186 -4.83 22.60 12.86
CA THR A 186 -5.69 22.26 11.71
C THR A 186 -5.89 23.43 10.76
N VAL A 187 -5.65 23.16 9.47
CA VAL A 187 -5.76 24.12 8.37
C VAL A 187 -6.86 23.65 7.41
N ALA A 188 -7.76 24.55 7.02
CA ALA A 188 -8.76 24.30 5.98
C ALA A 188 -8.18 24.59 4.60
N PHE A 189 -8.44 23.69 3.64
CA PHE A 189 -7.96 23.80 2.26
C PHE A 189 -9.07 23.55 1.25
N LYS A 190 -9.16 24.46 0.27
CA LYS A 190 -9.99 24.33 -0.92
C LYS A 190 -9.09 24.01 -2.12
N CYS A 191 -9.19 22.80 -2.66
CA CYS A 191 -8.55 22.44 -3.92
C CYS A 191 -9.28 23.10 -5.12
N SER A 192 -9.10 24.40 -5.34
CA SER A 192 -9.56 25.04 -6.57
C SER A 192 -8.49 24.92 -7.66
N THR A 193 -8.67 24.01 -8.62
CA THR A 193 -7.77 23.85 -9.77
C THR A 193 -8.06 24.81 -10.94
N GLN A 194 -9.11 25.63 -10.85
CA GLN A 194 -9.54 26.49 -11.96
C GLN A 194 -8.61 27.70 -12.20
N GLU A 195 -7.95 28.23 -11.17
CA GLU A 195 -6.97 29.34 -11.31
C GLU A 195 -5.51 28.86 -11.44
N GLN A 196 -5.27 27.54 -11.33
CA GLN A 196 -3.92 26.95 -11.40
C GLN A 196 -3.42 26.74 -12.83
N ARG A 197 -4.30 26.72 -13.85
CA ARG A 197 -3.86 26.59 -15.26
C ARG A 197 -2.93 27.72 -15.71
N SER A 198 -3.02 28.91 -15.11
CA SER A 198 -2.17 30.07 -15.43
C SER A 198 -0.90 30.20 -14.58
N ASN A 199 -0.74 29.43 -13.49
CA ASN A 199 0.30 29.66 -12.49
C ASN A 199 1.30 28.50 -12.30
N LEU A 200 1.18 27.41 -13.06
CA LEU A 200 2.06 26.24 -12.95
C LEU A 200 3.42 26.39 -13.68
N GLY A 201 3.82 27.60 -14.08
CA GLY A 201 5.00 27.84 -14.92
C GLY A 201 5.94 28.98 -14.50
N GLY A 202 5.89 29.45 -13.24
CA GLY A 202 6.73 30.54 -12.78
C GLY A 202 7.93 30.06 -11.96
N ASN A 203 9.10 29.90 -12.58
CA ASN A 203 10.36 29.69 -11.88
C ASN A 203 10.60 30.79 -10.82
N LEU A 204 10.41 30.45 -9.54
CA LEU A 204 10.58 31.34 -8.39
C LEU A 204 12.00 31.92 -8.30
N ALA A 205 12.99 31.24 -8.88
CA ALA A 205 14.40 31.64 -8.91
C ALA A 205 14.68 32.91 -9.74
N GLN A 206 13.86 33.26 -10.74
CA GLN A 206 14.12 34.46 -11.57
C GLN A 206 13.57 35.77 -10.99
N ARG A 207 12.66 35.72 -10.00
CA ARG A 207 12.04 36.92 -9.42
C ARG A 207 12.87 37.59 -8.32
N LEU A 208 13.80 36.89 -7.70
CA LEU A 208 14.63 37.43 -6.61
C LEU A 208 15.89 38.18 -7.08
N GLY A 209 16.19 38.19 -8.39
CA GLY A 209 17.42 38.77 -8.94
C GLY A 209 17.30 40.19 -9.51
N ARG A 210 16.11 40.81 -9.51
CA ARG A 210 15.91 42.14 -10.12
C ARG A 210 14.88 42.97 -9.35
N GLN A 211 15.28 43.56 -8.24
CA GLN A 211 15.05 44.98 -7.92
C GLN A 211 15.49 45.26 -6.48
N GLY A 212 16.51 46.10 -6.36
CA GLY A 212 16.68 46.91 -5.17
C GLY A 212 15.58 47.96 -5.11
N MET A 213 15.10 48.19 -3.88
CA MET A 213 14.66 49.47 -3.32
C MET A 213 13.63 50.28 -4.13
N LEU A 214 12.33 50.10 -3.82
CA LEU A 214 11.46 51.14 -3.25
C LEU A 214 10.03 50.63 -3.06
N ALA A 215 9.46 51.04 -1.94
CA ALA A 215 8.15 50.71 -1.38
C ALA A 215 7.00 50.50 -2.37
N ARG A 216 6.19 49.48 -2.07
CA ARG A 216 4.73 49.60 -1.98
C ARG A 216 4.19 48.43 -1.16
N GLU A 217 3.60 48.77 -0.02
CA GLU A 217 2.73 47.89 0.75
C GLU A 217 1.70 47.24 -0.17
N THR A 218 1.48 45.93 -0.05
CA THR A 218 0.14 45.32 -0.07
C THR A 218 0.18 43.82 0.22
N THR A 219 -0.77 43.41 1.06
CA THR A 219 -1.16 42.04 1.43
C THR A 219 -0.19 41.23 2.27
N PHE A 220 0.15 41.82 3.43
CA PHE A 220 0.50 41.09 4.63
C PHE A 220 -0.73 40.29 5.12
N PHE A 221 -0.50 39.00 5.35
CA PHE A 221 -1.44 38.07 5.95
C PHE A 221 -1.82 38.58 7.35
N LYS A 222 -3.01 39.19 7.48
CA LYS A 222 -3.61 39.57 8.76
C LYS A 222 -5.05 39.06 8.80
N GLN A 223 -5.21 37.91 9.45
CA GLN A 223 -6.34 37.67 10.36
C GLN A 223 -5.89 36.61 11.39
N VAL A 224 -5.00 37.04 12.28
CA VAL A 224 -4.94 36.49 13.64
C VAL A 224 -5.62 37.54 14.51
N THR A 225 -6.89 37.30 14.84
CA THR A 225 -7.60 38.08 15.85
C THR A 225 -7.35 37.37 17.19
N VAL A 226 -6.34 37.84 17.92
CA VAL A 226 -6.20 37.53 19.36
C VAL A 226 -7.27 38.34 20.08
N LEU A 227 -8.33 37.66 20.53
CA LEU A 227 -9.20 38.19 21.58
C LEU A 227 -8.55 37.84 22.92
N GLY A 228 -7.85 38.81 23.49
CA GLY A 228 -7.39 38.75 24.87
C GLY A 228 -8.57 38.92 25.82
N LEU A 229 -8.71 37.99 26.76
CA LEU A 229 -9.45 38.19 28.00
C LEU A 229 -8.42 38.43 29.10
N LYS A 230 -8.31 39.69 29.51
CA LYS A 230 -7.88 40.07 30.86
C LYS A 230 -9.15 40.12 31.70
N LEU A 231 -9.24 39.22 32.68
CA LEU A 231 -9.66 39.45 34.07
C LEU A 231 -9.19 38.24 34.87
#